data_AF-A0A3N4S1X0-F1
#
_entry.id   AF-A0A3N4S1X0-F1
#
_cell.length_a   1.000
_cell.length_b   1.000
_cell.length_c   1.000
_cell.angle_alpha   90.00
_cell.angle_beta   90.00
_cell.angle_gamma   90.00
#
_symmetry.space_group_name_H-M   'P 1'
#
loop_
_entity.id
_entity.type
_entity.pdbx_description
1 polymer ?
#
loop_
_entity_poly.entity_id
_entity_poly.type
_entity_poly.pdbx_seq_one_letter_code
_entity_poly.pdbx_strand_id
1 'polypeptide(L)'
;MTDLSAFRAAVAARAAAGLPAPAGLADSVGLVAPAGLADSVGLVTPAGLAAPAGLAALAREAGVRTAVLLEGPSDLAAVEALAGRLGRELAAEGVCAVAMGGAMSAGPFAALLGPSGLGLRLTGLCDEHEQGFYRRGFDRAGAFGDEFFVCAADLEEEFIRALGVPRIEQVLAAAGDLPAWRTFARQPAQRDRSPQQRLRRFLGTRKGRKIRYGRLLAEALDPDRLPPPLHALFHHL
;
A
#
# COMPACT_ATOMS: atom_id res chain seq x y z
N MET A 1 2.43 -6.24 19.89
CA MET A 1 1.15 -5.98 19.20
C MET A 1 1.49 -5.42 17.84
N THR A 2 0.96 -6.00 16.76
CA THR A 2 1.15 -5.46 15.40
C THR A 2 0.51 -4.09 15.32
N ASP A 3 1.25 -3.11 14.81
CA ASP A 3 0.76 -1.74 14.68
C ASP A 3 -0.18 -1.63 13.49
N LEU A 4 -1.48 -1.47 13.77
CA LEU A 4 -2.51 -1.22 12.77
C LEU A 4 -2.62 0.27 12.41
N SER A 5 -1.70 1.14 12.86
CA SER A 5 -1.70 2.57 12.55
C SER A 5 -1.84 2.83 11.05
N ALA A 6 -1.13 2.06 10.20
CA ALA A 6 -1.19 2.19 8.75
C ALA A 6 -2.60 1.90 8.20
N PHE A 7 -3.20 0.77 8.59
CA PHE A 7 -4.56 0.43 8.16
C PHE A 7 -5.60 1.39 8.74
N ARG A 8 -5.47 1.77 10.02
CA ARG A 8 -6.36 2.75 10.67
C ARG A 8 -6.32 4.09 9.97
N ALA A 9 -5.13 4.60 9.65
CA ALA A 9 -4.97 5.85 8.93
C ALA A 9 -5.62 5.76 7.53
N ALA A 10 -5.43 4.65 6.82
CA ALA A 10 -6.04 4.42 5.51
C ALA A 10 -7.58 4.38 5.57
N VAL A 11 -8.16 3.65 6.52
CA VAL A 11 -9.62 3.59 6.69
C VAL A 11 -10.19 4.92 7.19
N ALA A 12 -9.51 5.61 8.11
CA ALA A 12 -9.96 6.90 8.61
C ALA A 12 -9.94 7.99 7.54
N ALA A 13 -8.90 8.04 6.69
CA ALA A 13 -8.83 8.96 5.56
C ALA A 13 -9.98 8.73 4.58
N ARG A 14 -10.33 7.47 4.34
CA ARG A 14 -11.47 7.07 3.51
C ARG A 14 -12.82 7.48 4.12
N ALA A 15 -13.03 7.23 5.41
CA ALA A 15 -14.25 7.63 6.10
C ALA A 15 -14.45 9.16 6.05
N ALA A 16 -13.37 9.93 6.23
CA ALA A 16 -13.41 11.39 6.11
C ALA A 16 -13.75 11.88 4.69
N ALA A 17 -13.33 11.16 3.65
CA ALA A 17 -13.66 11.50 2.26
C ALA A 17 -15.12 11.18 1.87
N GLY A 18 -15.81 10.32 2.63
CA GLY A 18 -17.20 9.93 2.40
C GLY A 18 -18.24 10.67 3.25
N LEU A 19 -17.82 11.47 4.24
CA LEU A 19 -18.73 12.24 5.09
C LEU A 19 -19.09 13.57 4.40
N PRO A 20 -20.38 13.87 4.12
CA PRO A 20 -20.77 15.24 3.82
C PRO A 20 -20.39 16.14 5.00
N ALA A 21 -19.95 17.38 4.72
CA ALA A 21 -19.50 18.34 5.73
C ALA A 21 -20.47 18.39 6.93
N PRO A 22 -20.00 18.40 8.18
CA PRO A 22 -20.88 18.31 9.33
C PRO A 22 -21.69 19.60 9.46
N ALA A 23 -22.96 19.53 9.07
CA ALA A 23 -23.95 20.49 9.53
C ALA A 23 -24.27 20.16 11.00
N GLY A 24 -23.65 20.93 11.90
CA GLY A 24 -24.10 21.09 13.28
C GLY A 24 -23.64 20.02 14.26
N LEU A 25 -22.56 20.30 14.99
CA LEU A 25 -22.37 19.81 16.36
C LEU A 25 -21.70 20.92 17.18
N ALA A 26 -22.51 21.93 17.52
CA ALA A 26 -22.32 22.71 18.74
C ALA A 26 -23.33 22.15 19.74
N ASP A 27 -22.87 21.31 20.68
CA ASP A 27 -23.20 21.44 22.09
C ASP A 27 -22.62 20.27 22.91
N SER A 28 -22.10 20.64 24.07
CA SER A 28 -21.30 19.82 24.97
C SER A 28 -22.13 19.32 26.14
N VAL A 29 -22.63 18.07 26.10
CA VAL A 29 -23.06 17.33 27.31
C VAL A 29 -22.90 15.82 27.08
N GLY A 30 -22.23 15.12 28.00
CA GLY A 30 -22.40 13.67 28.16
C GLY A 30 -21.15 12.86 28.51
N LEU A 31 -20.56 13.08 29.68
CA LEU A 31 -19.74 12.07 30.37
C LEU A 31 -20.65 11.11 31.15
N VAL A 32 -20.21 9.84 31.26
CA VAL A 32 -20.57 8.77 32.23
C VAL A 32 -21.46 7.62 31.70
N ALA A 33 -20.83 6.48 31.35
CA ALA A 33 -21.20 5.09 31.75
C ALA A 33 -20.28 4.02 31.08
N PRO A 34 -20.03 2.85 31.71
CA PRO A 34 -19.30 1.73 31.11
C PRO A 34 -20.29 0.77 30.42
N ALA A 35 -20.74 1.10 29.22
CA ALA A 35 -21.51 0.18 28.35
C ALA A 35 -21.25 0.56 26.89
N GLY A 36 -20.03 0.30 26.41
CA GLY A 36 -19.50 0.79 25.13
C GLY A 36 -19.91 0.00 23.89
N LEU A 37 -21.15 -0.50 23.81
CA LEU A 37 -21.70 -1.14 22.61
C LEU A 37 -23.17 -0.76 22.45
N ALA A 38 -23.45 0.49 22.09
CA ALA A 38 -24.79 0.85 21.63
C ALA A 38 -24.85 2.09 20.71
N ASP A 39 -23.92 3.04 20.80
CA ASP A 39 -24.05 4.29 20.04
C ASP A 39 -22.78 4.69 19.29
N SER A 40 -22.98 5.44 18.20
CA SER A 40 -21.96 6.01 17.30
C SER A 40 -20.81 6.72 18.02
N VAL A 41 -21.02 7.15 19.27
CA VAL A 41 -20.01 7.78 20.15
C VAL A 41 -18.85 6.83 20.50
N GLY A 42 -19.07 5.52 20.59
CA GLY A 42 -18.02 4.53 20.87
C GLY A 42 -16.94 4.47 19.77
N LEU A 43 -17.35 4.69 18.51
CA LEU A 43 -16.46 4.83 17.36
C LEU A 43 -15.67 6.16 17.36
N VAL A 44 -16.11 7.18 18.10
CA VAL A 44 -15.48 8.51 18.07
C VAL A 44 -14.34 8.65 19.08
N THR A 45 -14.17 7.68 19.99
CA THR A 45 -13.01 7.69 20.89
C THR A 45 -11.81 6.97 20.26
N PRO A 46 -10.57 7.50 20.39
CA PRO A 46 -9.37 6.81 19.91
C PRO A 46 -9.21 5.39 20.45
N ALA A 47 -9.72 5.13 21.66
CA ALA A 47 -9.70 3.81 22.30
C ALA A 47 -10.71 2.83 21.68
N GLY A 48 -11.91 3.29 21.31
CA GLY A 48 -12.90 2.48 20.59
C GLY A 48 -12.44 2.10 19.19
N LEU A 49 -11.83 3.05 18.45
CA LEU A 49 -11.14 2.79 17.19
C LEU A 49 -9.90 1.88 17.36
N ALA A 50 -9.31 1.86 18.55
CA ALA A 50 -8.18 1.01 18.86
C ALA A 50 -8.56 -0.45 19.15
N ALA A 51 -9.82 -0.72 19.49
CA ALA A 51 -10.32 -2.07 19.67
C ALA A 51 -10.62 -2.73 18.32
N PRO A 52 -10.44 -4.06 18.17
CA PRO A 52 -10.76 -4.78 16.94
C PRO A 52 -12.20 -4.55 16.46
N ALA A 53 -13.17 -4.47 17.38
CA ALA A 53 -14.58 -4.25 17.06
C ALA A 53 -14.84 -2.85 16.47
N GLY A 54 -14.23 -1.79 17.03
CA GLY A 54 -14.41 -0.43 16.49
C GLY A 54 -13.71 -0.24 15.14
N LEU A 55 -12.57 -0.89 14.92
CA LEU A 55 -11.93 -0.91 13.61
C LEU A 55 -12.76 -1.69 12.57
N ALA A 56 -13.40 -2.79 12.96
CA ALA A 56 -14.32 -3.54 12.10
C ALA A 56 -15.53 -2.68 11.69
N ALA A 57 -16.13 -1.97 12.65
CA ALA A 57 -17.23 -1.06 12.38
C ALA A 57 -16.80 0.08 11.44
N LEU A 58 -15.65 0.71 11.70
CA LEU A 58 -15.11 1.77 10.84
C LEU A 58 -14.83 1.24 9.41
N ALA A 59 -14.24 0.05 9.27
CA ALA A 59 -13.99 -0.55 7.97
C ALA A 59 -15.30 -0.84 7.22
N ARG A 60 -16.34 -1.31 7.91
CA ARG A 60 -17.67 -1.52 7.34
C ARG A 60 -18.35 -0.22 6.92
N GLU A 61 -18.34 0.80 7.77
CA GLU A 61 -18.91 2.12 7.47
C GLU A 61 -18.21 2.77 6.29
N ALA A 62 -16.89 2.64 6.22
CA ALA A 62 -16.11 3.07 5.07
C ALA A 62 -16.39 2.22 3.81
N GLY A 63 -17.01 1.03 3.93
CA GLY A 63 -17.28 0.14 2.80
C GLY A 63 -16.07 -0.64 2.31
N VAL A 64 -15.08 -0.87 3.16
CA VAL A 64 -13.87 -1.66 2.84
C VAL A 64 -14.25 -3.14 2.75
N ARG A 65 -13.90 -3.76 1.62
CA ARG A 65 -14.15 -5.17 1.32
C ARG A 65 -12.85 -5.94 1.03
N THR A 66 -11.83 -5.24 0.56
CA THR A 66 -10.55 -5.83 0.17
C THR A 66 -9.39 -5.06 0.78
N ALA A 67 -8.41 -5.78 1.34
CA ALA A 67 -7.14 -5.23 1.79
C ALA A 67 -5.99 -5.69 0.86
N VAL A 68 -5.27 -4.73 0.27
CA VAL A 68 -4.05 -5.00 -0.50
C VAL A 68 -2.85 -4.84 0.42
N LEU A 69 -2.19 -5.96 0.72
CA LEU A 69 -1.03 -5.99 1.58
C LEU A 69 0.23 -5.69 0.77
N LEU A 70 0.93 -4.63 1.15
CA LEU A 70 2.12 -4.13 0.48
C LEU A 70 3.27 -4.04 1.48
N GLU A 71 4.49 -4.38 1.06
CA GLU A 71 5.63 -4.44 1.98
C GLU A 71 5.95 -3.06 2.56
N GLY A 72 6.04 -2.03 1.71
CA GLY A 72 6.46 -0.71 2.13
C GLY A 72 5.68 0.46 1.52
N PRO A 73 5.98 1.69 1.98
CA PRO A 73 5.32 2.88 1.46
C PRO A 73 5.67 3.20 0.00
N SER A 74 6.75 2.61 -0.55
CA SER A 74 7.07 2.74 -1.98
C SER A 74 6.05 2.02 -2.85
N ASP A 75 5.69 0.80 -2.44
CA ASP A 75 4.73 -0.03 -3.16
C ASP A 75 3.33 0.56 -3.04
N LEU A 76 2.98 1.09 -1.86
CA LEU A 76 1.75 1.85 -1.66
C LEU A 76 1.66 3.05 -2.61
N ALA A 77 2.71 3.88 -2.66
CA ALA A 77 2.76 5.03 -3.54
C ALA A 77 2.68 4.65 -5.03
N ALA A 78 3.26 3.50 -5.40
CA ALA A 78 3.17 2.95 -6.75
C ALA A 78 1.75 2.47 -7.10
N VAL A 79 1.11 1.70 -6.22
CA VAL A 79 -0.25 1.17 -6.44
C VAL A 79 -1.27 2.30 -6.48
N GLU A 80 -1.22 3.27 -5.57
CA GLU A 80 -2.14 4.42 -5.58
C GLU A 80 -1.98 5.25 -6.85
N ALA A 81 -0.74 5.51 -7.26
CA ALA A 81 -0.46 6.27 -8.48
C ALA A 81 -0.93 5.54 -9.74
N LEU A 82 -0.70 4.21 -9.81
CA LEU A 82 -1.17 3.42 -10.93
C LEU A 82 -2.69 3.34 -10.99
N ALA A 83 -3.38 3.24 -9.84
CA ALA A 83 -4.84 3.27 -9.80
C ALA A 83 -5.39 4.57 -10.42
N GLY A 84 -4.88 5.73 -9.98
CA GLY A 84 -5.26 7.02 -10.57
C GLY A 84 -4.93 7.10 -12.05
N ARG A 85 -3.79 6.55 -12.48
CA ARG A 85 -3.39 6.49 -13.90
C ARG A 85 -4.34 5.66 -14.76
N LEU A 86 -4.95 4.64 -14.17
CA LEU A 86 -5.97 3.76 -14.77
C LEU A 86 -7.40 4.32 -14.61
N GLY A 87 -7.57 5.51 -14.01
CA GLY A 87 -8.89 6.11 -13.76
C GLY A 87 -9.70 5.37 -12.69
N ARG A 88 -9.03 4.63 -11.80
CA ARG A 88 -9.65 3.86 -10.72
C ARG A 88 -9.52 4.57 -9.39
N GLU A 89 -10.62 4.59 -8.66
CA GLU A 89 -10.68 5.11 -7.29
C GLU A 89 -10.81 3.92 -6.33
N LEU A 90 -9.68 3.37 -5.88
CA LEU A 90 -9.64 2.17 -5.02
C LEU A 90 -10.55 2.31 -3.79
N ALA A 91 -10.61 3.52 -3.22
CA ALA A 91 -11.53 3.81 -2.14
C ALA A 91 -12.99 3.62 -2.58
N ALA A 92 -13.45 4.22 -3.68
CA ALA A 92 -14.81 4.01 -4.17
C ALA A 92 -15.12 2.52 -4.47
N GLU A 93 -14.10 1.74 -4.85
CA GLU A 93 -14.23 0.32 -5.16
C GLU A 93 -14.24 -0.60 -3.92
N GLY A 94 -14.05 -0.07 -2.72
CA GLY A 94 -13.98 -0.89 -1.50
C GLY A 94 -12.61 -1.50 -1.22
N VAL A 95 -11.56 -1.03 -1.89
CA VAL A 95 -10.18 -1.51 -1.74
C VAL A 95 -9.41 -0.58 -0.80
N CYS A 96 -8.63 -1.17 0.10
CA CYS A 96 -7.74 -0.47 1.03
C CYS A 96 -6.31 -1.02 0.87
N ALA A 97 -5.39 -0.19 0.35
CA ALA A 97 -3.98 -0.56 0.23
C ALA A 97 -3.22 -0.21 1.51
N VAL A 98 -2.36 -1.12 1.97
CA VAL A 98 -1.71 -1.02 3.28
C VAL A 98 -0.23 -1.33 3.18
N ALA A 99 0.61 -0.36 3.53
CA ALA A 99 2.03 -0.59 3.75
C ALA A 99 2.26 -1.25 5.13
N MET A 100 2.72 -2.50 5.16
CA MET A 100 2.84 -3.31 6.37
C MET A 100 4.16 -3.10 7.14
N GLY A 101 5.13 -2.44 6.53
CA GLY A 101 6.46 -2.22 7.13
C GLY A 101 7.40 -3.44 7.00
N GLY A 102 7.22 -4.24 5.94
CA GLY A 102 8.03 -5.41 5.56
C GLY A 102 7.23 -6.71 5.52
N ALA A 103 7.62 -7.69 4.68
CA ALA A 103 6.82 -8.91 4.52
C ALA A 103 6.75 -9.81 5.75
N MET A 104 7.66 -9.70 6.71
CA MET A 104 7.52 -10.43 7.98
C MET A 104 6.22 -10.07 8.72
N SER A 105 5.65 -8.89 8.44
CA SER A 105 4.37 -8.44 8.96
C SER A 105 3.16 -9.03 8.23
N ALA A 106 3.34 -9.74 7.11
CA ALA A 106 2.24 -10.29 6.31
C ALA A 106 1.32 -11.22 7.13
N GLY A 107 1.89 -12.10 7.95
CA GLY A 107 1.11 -13.00 8.80
C GLY A 107 0.23 -12.27 9.81
N PRO A 108 0.80 -11.38 10.64
CA PRO A 108 -0.01 -10.60 11.57
C PRO A 108 -1.07 -9.72 10.89
N PHE A 109 -0.75 -9.07 9.76
CA PHE A 109 -1.77 -8.29 9.02
C PHE A 109 -2.86 -9.19 8.44
N ALA A 110 -2.51 -10.33 7.85
CA ALA A 110 -3.48 -11.29 7.32
C ALA A 110 -4.41 -11.83 8.41
N ALA A 111 -3.88 -12.16 9.59
CA ALA A 111 -4.70 -12.61 10.72
C ALA A 111 -5.67 -11.54 11.21
N LEU A 112 -5.27 -10.26 11.18
CA LEU A 112 -6.10 -9.16 11.64
C LEU A 112 -7.14 -8.73 10.60
N LEU A 113 -6.75 -8.63 9.33
CA LEU A 113 -7.60 -8.08 8.28
C LEU A 113 -8.42 -9.15 7.55
N GLY A 114 -7.89 -10.36 7.44
CA GLY A 114 -8.46 -11.45 6.65
C GLY A 114 -9.69 -12.11 7.25
N PRO A 115 -10.11 -13.27 6.70
CA PRO A 115 -11.34 -13.98 7.09
C PRO A 115 -11.47 -14.26 8.59
N SER A 116 -10.37 -14.60 9.26
CA SER A 116 -10.34 -14.88 10.70
C SER A 116 -10.40 -13.63 11.60
N GLY A 117 -10.26 -12.43 11.02
CA GLY A 117 -10.22 -11.14 11.71
C GLY A 117 -11.37 -10.24 11.28
N LEU A 118 -11.06 -9.18 10.51
CA LEU A 118 -12.06 -8.23 10.00
C LEU A 118 -12.94 -8.78 8.87
N GLY A 119 -12.65 -9.99 8.37
CA GLY A 119 -13.45 -10.62 7.31
C GLY A 119 -13.20 -10.02 5.92
N LEU A 120 -12.10 -9.31 5.71
CA LEU A 120 -11.77 -8.73 4.41
C LEU A 120 -11.17 -9.78 3.49
N ARG A 121 -11.44 -9.65 2.19
CA ARG A 121 -10.66 -10.35 1.15
C ARG A 121 -9.25 -9.78 1.15
N LEU A 122 -8.25 -10.64 1.18
CA LEU A 122 -6.85 -10.26 1.10
C LEU A 122 -6.35 -10.38 -0.34
N THR A 123 -5.42 -9.50 -0.69
CA THR A 123 -4.50 -9.69 -1.82
C THR A 123 -3.21 -8.96 -1.49
N GLY A 124 -2.24 -8.92 -2.39
CA GLY A 124 -1.01 -8.19 -2.14
C GLY A 124 -0.01 -8.29 -3.27
N LEU A 125 1.11 -7.63 -3.03
CA LEU A 125 2.28 -7.65 -3.89
C LEU A 125 3.49 -7.94 -3.00
N CYS A 126 4.34 -8.89 -3.42
CA CYS A 126 5.57 -9.20 -2.68
C CYS A 126 6.72 -9.56 -3.60
N ASP A 127 7.93 -9.55 -3.06
CA ASP A 127 9.12 -10.03 -3.75
C ASP A 127 9.18 -11.57 -3.72
N GLU A 128 9.84 -12.20 -4.71
CA GLU A 128 9.97 -13.67 -4.81
C GLU A 128 10.55 -14.30 -3.55
N HIS A 129 11.58 -13.67 -2.97
CA HIS A 129 12.19 -14.12 -1.73
C HIS A 129 11.27 -14.02 -0.51
N GLU A 130 10.19 -13.24 -0.59
CA GLU A 130 9.27 -12.94 0.51
C GLU A 130 7.93 -13.69 0.40
N GLN A 131 7.67 -14.35 -0.73
CA GLN A 131 6.46 -15.16 -1.00
C GLN A 131 6.09 -16.11 0.16
N GLY A 132 7.10 -16.71 0.80
CA GLY A 132 6.89 -17.63 1.91
C GLY A 132 6.18 -16.99 3.11
N PHE A 133 6.39 -15.70 3.37
CA PHE A 133 5.72 -14.98 4.46
C PHE A 133 4.24 -14.73 4.14
N TYR A 134 3.93 -14.32 2.91
CA TYR A 134 2.57 -14.11 2.45
C TYR A 134 1.76 -15.40 2.45
N ARG A 135 2.27 -16.46 1.81
CA ARG A 135 1.59 -17.76 1.76
C ARG A 135 1.25 -18.28 3.16
N ARG A 136 2.25 -18.35 4.05
CA ARG A 136 2.03 -18.79 5.44
C ARG A 136 1.05 -17.89 6.19
N GLY A 137 1.07 -16.59 5.92
CA GLY A 137 0.16 -15.63 6.54
C GLY A 137 -1.28 -15.85 6.11
N PHE A 138 -1.52 -15.98 4.81
CA PHE A 138 -2.84 -16.18 4.21
C PHE A 138 -3.43 -17.52 4.63
N ASP A 139 -2.64 -18.60 4.57
CA ASP A 139 -3.05 -19.94 5.00
C ASP A 139 -3.52 -19.93 6.47
N ARG A 140 -2.75 -19.29 7.36
CA ARG A 140 -3.09 -19.21 8.80
C ARG A 140 -4.29 -18.31 9.07
N ALA A 141 -4.56 -17.33 8.20
CA ALA A 141 -5.72 -16.46 8.31
C ALA A 141 -7.00 -17.07 7.72
N GLY A 142 -6.92 -18.26 7.12
CA GLY A 142 -8.02 -18.91 6.43
C GLY A 142 -8.32 -18.34 5.04
N ALA A 143 -7.37 -17.61 4.45
CA ALA A 143 -7.52 -16.90 3.19
C ALA A 143 -7.14 -17.78 1.97
N PHE A 144 -7.66 -19.02 1.93
CA PHE A 144 -7.19 -20.06 1.00
C PHE A 144 -7.47 -19.82 -0.49
N GLY A 145 -8.36 -18.87 -0.83
CA GLY A 145 -8.66 -18.45 -2.20
C GLY A 145 -8.15 -17.06 -2.56
N ASP A 146 -7.44 -16.41 -1.65
CA ASP A 146 -6.91 -15.07 -1.84
C ASP A 146 -5.55 -15.14 -2.52
N GLU A 147 -5.37 -14.36 -3.58
CA GLU A 147 -4.15 -14.37 -4.39
C GLU A 147 -3.27 -13.16 -4.05
N PHE A 148 -1.97 -13.34 -4.12
CA PHE A 148 -1.00 -12.25 -4.10
C PHE A 148 -0.02 -12.42 -5.25
N PHE A 149 0.53 -11.31 -5.73
CA PHE A 149 1.34 -11.27 -6.95
C PHE A 149 2.81 -11.05 -6.61
N VAL A 150 3.69 -11.68 -7.38
CA VAL A 150 5.11 -11.80 -7.02
C VAL A 150 5.97 -11.04 -8.02
N CYS A 151 6.71 -10.05 -7.55
CA CYS A 151 7.80 -9.39 -8.27
C CYS A 151 9.02 -10.33 -8.33
N ALA A 152 9.73 -10.35 -9.46
CA ALA A 152 10.88 -11.23 -9.62
C ALA A 152 11.99 -10.93 -8.59
N ALA A 153 12.34 -9.65 -8.41
CA ALA A 153 13.36 -9.25 -7.44
C ALA A 153 12.89 -8.15 -6.51
N ASP A 154 12.31 -7.08 -7.07
CA ASP A 154 11.51 -6.07 -6.39
C ASP A 154 10.69 -5.26 -7.39
N LEU A 155 9.79 -4.43 -6.89
CA LEU A 155 8.96 -3.56 -7.72
C LEU A 155 9.79 -2.56 -8.55
N GLU A 156 10.91 -2.06 -8.01
CA GLU A 156 11.81 -1.19 -8.77
C GLU A 156 12.40 -1.89 -9.99
N GLU A 157 12.75 -3.16 -9.88
CA GLU A 157 13.25 -3.95 -11.00
C GLU A 157 12.16 -4.17 -12.07
N GLU A 158 10.91 -4.41 -11.67
CA GLU A 158 9.79 -4.52 -12.60
C GLU A 158 9.56 -3.21 -13.38
N PHE A 159 9.66 -2.05 -12.72
CA PHE A 159 9.63 -0.76 -13.40
C PHE A 159 10.80 -0.58 -14.37
N ILE A 160 12.02 -0.96 -13.97
CA ILE A 160 13.20 -0.86 -14.82
C ILE A 160 13.07 -1.74 -16.06
N ARG A 161 12.50 -2.95 -15.93
CA ARG A 161 12.25 -3.85 -17.07
C ARG A 161 11.18 -3.30 -18.01
N ALA A 162 10.09 -2.74 -17.48
CA ALA A 162 8.99 -2.22 -18.29
C ALA A 162 9.33 -0.89 -18.99
N LEU A 163 9.94 0.06 -18.27
CA LEU A 163 10.24 1.40 -18.79
C LEU A 163 11.55 1.44 -19.57
N GLY A 164 12.54 0.66 -19.13
CA GLY A 164 13.91 0.77 -19.61
C GLY A 164 14.64 2.01 -19.09
N VAL A 165 15.98 1.97 -19.19
CA VAL A 165 16.86 3.05 -18.70
C VAL A 165 16.55 4.42 -19.32
N PRO A 166 16.34 4.56 -20.66
CA PRO A 166 16.13 5.88 -21.25
C PRO A 166 14.87 6.58 -20.73
N ARG A 167 13.78 5.83 -20.53
CA ARG A 167 12.53 6.38 -20.01
C ARG A 167 12.68 6.79 -18.55
N ILE A 168 13.36 5.99 -17.74
CA ILE A 168 13.63 6.35 -16.34
C ILE A 168 14.51 7.60 -16.25
N GLU A 169 15.52 7.77 -17.12
CA GLU A 169 16.31 9.00 -17.15
C GLU A 169 15.48 10.24 -17.49
N GLN A 170 14.44 10.13 -18.34
CA GLN A 170 13.49 11.22 -18.58
C GLN A 170 12.69 11.55 -17.32
N VAL A 171 12.23 10.53 -16.58
CA VAL A 171 11.53 10.72 -15.29
C VAL A 171 12.46 11.41 -14.29
N LEU A 172 13.72 10.96 -14.19
CA LEU A 172 14.75 11.59 -13.35
C LEU A 172 15.00 13.05 -13.73
N ALA A 173 15.00 13.36 -15.04
CA ALA A 173 15.17 14.72 -15.54
C ALA A 173 14.00 15.62 -15.13
N ALA A 174 12.76 15.18 -15.37
CA ALA A 174 11.55 15.89 -14.97
C ALA A 174 11.48 16.08 -13.44
N ALA A 175 11.99 15.12 -12.68
CA ALA A 175 12.05 15.15 -11.23
C ALA A 175 13.24 15.96 -10.65
N GLY A 176 14.15 16.48 -11.51
CA GLY A 176 15.33 17.25 -11.10
C GLY A 176 16.52 16.44 -10.57
N ASP A 177 16.45 15.10 -10.61
CA ASP A 177 17.48 14.20 -10.06
C ASP A 177 18.50 13.70 -11.09
N LEU A 178 18.37 14.07 -12.37
CA LEU A 178 19.30 13.63 -13.43
C LEU A 178 20.78 13.95 -13.12
N PRO A 179 21.16 15.13 -12.59
CA PRO A 179 22.55 15.39 -12.19
C PRO A 179 23.03 14.47 -11.08
N ALA A 180 22.18 14.19 -10.08
CA ALA A 180 22.50 13.29 -8.98
C ALA A 180 22.68 11.85 -9.47
N TRP A 181 21.82 11.40 -10.38
CA TRP A 181 21.95 10.11 -11.05
C TRP A 181 23.26 9.99 -11.81
N ARG A 182 23.60 10.96 -12.66
CA ARG A 182 24.85 10.97 -13.44
C ARG A 182 26.08 10.91 -12.55
N THR A 183 26.07 11.63 -11.42
CA THR A 183 27.16 11.57 -10.44
C THR A 183 27.24 10.19 -9.79
N PHE A 184 26.11 9.63 -9.36
CA PHE A 184 26.05 8.29 -8.78
C PHE A 184 26.55 7.20 -9.74
N ALA A 185 26.08 7.24 -10.99
CA ALA A 185 26.41 6.25 -12.01
C ALA A 185 27.90 6.21 -12.40
N ARG A 186 28.65 7.30 -12.16
CA ARG A 186 30.10 7.39 -12.38
C ARG A 186 30.95 6.98 -11.18
N GLN A 187 30.34 6.72 -10.01
CA GLN A 187 31.11 6.33 -8.83
C GLN A 187 31.85 5.00 -9.06
N PRO A 188 33.09 4.85 -8.56
CA PRO A 188 33.86 3.62 -8.75
C PRO A 188 33.12 2.36 -8.30
N ALA A 189 32.37 2.45 -7.20
CA ALA A 189 31.56 1.34 -6.68
C ALA A 189 30.51 0.82 -7.67
N GLN A 190 30.14 1.59 -8.70
CA GLN A 190 29.13 1.22 -9.70
C GLN A 190 29.72 0.65 -11.00
N ARG A 191 31.06 0.65 -11.16
CA ARG A 191 31.73 0.34 -12.43
C ARG A 191 31.30 -1.00 -13.04
N ASP A 192 31.24 -2.04 -12.23
CA ASP A 192 30.97 -3.41 -12.69
C ASP A 192 29.47 -3.76 -12.74
N ARG A 193 28.60 -2.79 -12.46
CA ARG A 193 27.14 -2.97 -12.51
C ARG A 193 26.58 -2.60 -13.87
N SER A 194 25.55 -3.32 -14.31
CA SER A 194 24.74 -2.93 -15.46
C SER A 194 24.01 -1.60 -15.21
N PRO A 195 23.62 -0.86 -16.25
CA PRO A 195 22.82 0.36 -16.10
C PRO A 195 21.55 0.17 -15.24
N GLN A 196 20.87 -0.97 -15.39
CA GLN A 196 19.69 -1.36 -14.64
C GLN A 196 20.00 -1.53 -13.15
N GLN A 197 21.07 -2.28 -12.83
CA GLN A 197 21.50 -2.48 -11.44
C GLN A 197 21.92 -1.16 -10.78
N ARG A 198 22.57 -0.26 -11.53
CA ARG A 198 22.92 1.08 -11.05
C ARG A 198 21.66 1.89 -10.73
N LEU A 199 20.64 1.88 -11.61
CA LEU A 199 19.37 2.55 -11.37
C LEU A 199 18.67 2.01 -10.13
N ARG A 200 18.51 0.69 -10.03
CA ARG A 200 17.90 0.03 -8.86
C ARG A 200 18.59 0.47 -7.56
N ARG A 201 19.92 0.50 -7.55
CA ARG A 201 20.70 1.02 -6.42
C ARG A 201 20.49 2.51 -6.16
N PHE A 202 20.44 3.34 -7.19
CA PHE A 202 20.22 4.79 -7.06
C PHE A 202 18.86 5.10 -6.42
N LEU A 203 17.81 4.43 -6.89
CA LEU A 203 16.44 4.54 -6.36
C LEU A 203 16.39 4.15 -4.87
N GLY A 204 17.10 3.07 -4.51
CA GLY A 204 17.16 2.57 -3.12
C GLY A 204 18.09 3.34 -2.17
N THR A 205 18.80 4.39 -2.57
CA THR A 205 19.78 5.08 -1.70
C THR A 205 19.16 5.76 -0.47
N ARG A 206 17.88 6.15 -0.51
CA ARG A 206 17.18 6.81 0.60
C ARG A 206 15.72 6.37 0.61
N LYS A 207 15.14 6.13 1.80
CA LYS A 207 13.73 5.75 1.94
C LYS A 207 12.78 6.73 1.24
N GLY A 208 12.96 8.04 1.44
CA GLY A 208 12.14 9.06 0.78
C GLY A 208 12.28 9.09 -0.75
N ARG A 209 13.45 8.70 -1.28
CA ARG A 209 13.64 8.55 -2.73
C ARG A 209 12.90 7.34 -3.26
N LYS A 210 13.00 6.19 -2.58
CA LYS A 210 12.30 4.97 -2.96
C LYS A 210 10.80 5.26 -3.10
N ILE A 211 10.19 5.86 -2.08
CA ILE A 211 8.76 6.25 -2.08
C ILE A 211 8.41 7.19 -3.24
N ARG A 212 9.18 8.27 -3.41
CA ARG A 212 8.96 9.24 -4.49
C ARG A 212 8.98 8.56 -5.86
N TYR A 213 9.94 7.66 -6.10
CA TYR A 213 10.08 7.01 -7.40
C TYR A 213 9.13 5.82 -7.59
N GLY A 214 8.64 5.17 -6.53
CA GLY A 214 7.52 4.23 -6.65
C GLY A 214 6.32 4.89 -7.35
N ARG A 215 5.94 6.09 -6.90
CA ARG A 215 4.90 6.91 -7.55
C ARG A 215 5.29 7.35 -8.97
N LEU A 216 6.42 8.04 -9.14
CA LEU A 216 6.78 8.64 -10.43
C LEU A 216 6.98 7.60 -11.55
N LEU A 217 7.48 6.41 -11.20
CA LEU A 217 7.67 5.33 -12.17
C LEU A 217 6.33 4.68 -12.54
N ALA A 218 5.41 4.52 -11.57
CA ALA A 218 4.05 4.07 -11.85
C ALA A 218 3.29 5.04 -12.77
N GLU A 219 3.38 6.35 -12.53
CA GLU A 219 2.77 7.38 -13.39
C GLU A 219 3.34 7.38 -14.82
N ALA A 220 4.60 6.95 -14.98
CA ALA A 220 5.29 6.91 -16.26
C ALA A 220 4.99 5.65 -17.09
N LEU A 221 4.31 4.64 -16.52
CA LEU A 221 3.91 3.42 -17.22
C LEU A 221 2.90 3.70 -18.33
N ASP A 222 2.99 2.88 -19.37
CA ASP A 222 1.95 2.74 -20.37
C ASP A 222 0.83 1.85 -19.79
N PRO A 223 -0.43 2.34 -19.68
CA PRO A 223 -1.56 1.57 -19.18
C PRO A 223 -1.77 0.23 -19.89
N ASP A 224 -1.39 0.13 -21.16
CA ASP A 224 -1.57 -1.08 -21.98
C ASP A 224 -0.40 -2.07 -21.82
N ARG A 225 0.66 -1.68 -21.11
CA ARG A 225 1.90 -2.47 -20.96
C ARG A 225 2.44 -2.41 -19.53
N LEU A 226 1.58 -2.80 -18.58
CA LEU A 226 1.95 -2.91 -17.18
C LEU A 226 2.91 -4.07 -16.93
N PRO A 227 3.82 -3.97 -15.93
CA PRO A 227 4.56 -5.12 -15.46
C PRO A 227 3.62 -6.26 -15.03
N PRO A 228 3.95 -7.54 -15.29
CA PRO A 228 3.06 -8.67 -15.01
C PRO A 228 2.44 -8.71 -13.61
N PRO A 229 3.19 -8.48 -12.50
CA PRO A 229 2.57 -8.56 -11.18
C PRO A 229 1.60 -7.41 -10.90
N LEU A 230 1.84 -6.21 -11.45
CA LEU A 230 0.90 -5.10 -11.35
C LEU A 230 -0.33 -5.31 -12.25
N HIS A 231 -0.14 -5.83 -13.46
CA HIS A 231 -1.26 -6.18 -14.34
C HIS A 231 -2.20 -7.18 -13.66
N ALA A 232 -1.64 -8.25 -13.10
CA ALA A 232 -2.41 -9.28 -12.40
C ALA A 232 -3.10 -8.74 -11.15
N LEU A 233 -2.43 -7.91 -10.35
CA LEU A 233 -3.03 -7.23 -9.20
C LEU A 233 -4.25 -6.41 -9.61
N PHE A 234 -4.10 -5.51 -10.58
CA PHE A 234 -5.21 -4.65 -11.00
C PHE A 234 -6.33 -5.41 -11.72
N HIS A 235 -6.03 -6.52 -12.39
CA HIS A 235 -7.07 -7.40 -12.95
C HIS A 235 -7.83 -8.15 -11.86
N HIS A 236 -7.20 -8.43 -10.71
CA HIS A 236 -7.80 -9.15 -9.58
C HIS A 236 -8.67 -8.26 -8.68
N LEU A 237 -8.38 -6.96 -8.63
CA LEU A 237 -9.14 -5.92 -7.90
C LEU A 237 -10.43 -5.57 -8.63
#